data_AF-A0A6N8L0X0-F1
#
_entry.id   AF-A0A6N8L0X0-F1
#
_cell.length_a   1.000
_cell.length_b   1.000
_cell.length_c   1.000
_cell.angle_alpha   90.00
_cell.angle_beta   90.00
_cell.angle_gamma   90.00
#
_symmetry.space_group_name_H-M   'P 1'
#
loop_
_entity.id
_entity.type
_entity.pdbx_description
1 polymer ?
#
loop_
_entity_poly.entity_id
_entity_poly.type
_entity_poly.pdbx_seq_one_letter_code
_entity_poly.pdbx_strand_id
1 'polypeptide(L)'
;MRKINSYLLILSTLSILNIVGCSTKLQLDDDVRIQLAKQEKIKKLNELFELAFVDAPQAAQAYDQYVKEALFTPNQNFMVDNDIRMHATFTDLAIRLQQNFERVKSTVSSTSLFDIYKEKYENNLFNRSLLGEIPQQLRKGEKLLKFESRAASFAAFFDDKVASFRKAHSPVSEALGKEWAAEQVVYTPDFSYAAVVKYDFQFEAQGQLAINEFFPIPVFTMKGLSKVEEPTEFKEKLKALLREPVSYTFYGDKLLCWMSLAQDPTPGVNKFNREYCYEFTYSLKEGSLVLSNPHIMLYMHPLLYITGYGEPDYELNYFESLREPFYLMAK
;
A
#
# COMPACT_ATOMS: atom_id res chain seq x y z
N MET A 1 65.56 22.65 17.01
CA MET A 1 64.47 23.34 17.74
C MET A 1 63.17 23.15 16.98
N ARG A 2 62.22 22.46 17.62
CA ARG A 2 60.92 22.02 17.06
C ARG A 2 59.93 23.19 17.07
N LYS A 3 59.23 23.41 15.95
CA LYS A 3 58.00 24.23 15.90
C LYS A 3 56.82 23.33 16.22
N ILE A 4 56.11 23.61 17.32
CA ILE A 4 54.86 22.95 17.70
C ILE A 4 53.72 23.89 17.34
N ASN A 5 52.73 23.35 16.63
CA ASN A 5 51.62 24.05 15.99
C ASN A 5 50.60 24.64 16.97
N SER A 6 50.24 25.89 16.70
CA SER A 6 49.42 26.82 17.49
C SER A 6 47.89 26.61 17.41
N TYR A 7 47.40 25.40 17.17
CA TYR A 7 45.96 25.17 16.91
C TYR A 7 45.15 24.58 18.07
N LEU A 8 45.77 24.34 19.23
CA LEU A 8 45.13 23.68 20.38
C LEU A 8 44.81 24.61 21.56
N LEU A 9 45.00 25.93 21.42
CA LEU A 9 44.74 26.90 22.49
C LEU A 9 43.55 27.85 22.24
N ILE A 10 42.84 27.70 21.11
CA ILE A 10 41.68 28.54 20.77
C ILE A 10 40.35 27.84 21.15
N LEU A 11 40.40 26.59 21.61
CA LEU A 11 39.21 25.77 21.91
C LEU A 11 38.83 25.64 23.39
N SER A 12 39.35 26.50 24.28
CA SER A 12 39.09 26.39 25.73
C SER A 12 38.72 27.71 26.43
N THR A 13 38.09 28.65 25.74
CA THR A 13 37.56 29.89 26.36
C THR A 13 36.09 30.18 26.04
N LEU A 14 35.32 29.16 25.64
CA LEU A 14 33.85 29.25 25.56
C LEU A 14 33.21 28.40 26.66
N SER A 15 33.49 28.74 27.92
CA SER A 15 32.79 28.18 29.06
C SER A 15 32.75 29.19 30.19
N ILE A 16 31.54 29.72 30.42
CA ILE A 16 31.06 30.25 31.69
C ILE A 16 31.73 31.56 32.15
N LEU A 17 31.09 32.68 31.78
CA LEU A 17 30.99 33.86 32.65
C LEU A 17 29.67 34.58 32.33
N ASN A 18 28.61 34.09 32.99
CA ASN A 18 27.46 34.92 33.31
C ASN A 18 27.77 35.72 34.58
N ILE A 19 27.11 36.87 34.69
CA ILE A 19 26.96 37.75 35.86
C ILE A 19 28.17 38.68 36.13
N VAL A 20 28.12 39.92 35.62
CA VAL A 20 27.76 41.15 36.38
C VAL A 20 27.54 42.29 35.37
N GLY A 21 26.31 42.80 35.31
CA GLY A 21 25.98 44.20 35.02
C GLY A 21 26.52 44.85 33.74
N CYS A 22 25.81 44.69 32.62
CA CYS A 22 25.66 45.78 31.65
C CYS A 22 24.37 45.57 30.85
N SER A 23 23.31 46.26 31.26
CA SER A 23 22.00 46.26 30.60
C SER A 23 22.06 47.06 29.29
N THR A 24 22.73 46.51 28.30
CA THR A 24 22.54 46.90 26.90
C THR A 24 21.53 45.93 26.34
N LYS A 25 20.28 46.39 26.13
CA LYS A 25 19.34 45.70 25.26
C LYS A 25 20.07 45.50 23.92
N LEU A 26 20.54 44.29 23.63
CA LEU A 26 20.95 43.93 22.28
C LEU A 26 19.70 44.13 21.43
N GLN A 27 19.64 45.27 20.74
CA GLN A 27 18.70 45.45 19.63
C GLN A 27 19.23 44.51 18.56
N LEU A 28 18.67 43.30 18.51
CA LEU A 28 18.88 42.46 17.35
C LEU A 28 18.36 43.20 16.13
N ASP A 29 19.22 43.32 15.12
CA ASP A 29 18.84 43.79 13.80
C ASP A 29 17.61 43.01 13.30
N ASP A 30 16.71 43.69 12.58
CA ASP A 30 15.40 43.14 12.22
C ASP A 30 15.53 41.89 11.35
N ASP A 31 16.59 41.80 10.55
CA ASP A 31 16.94 40.61 9.77
C ASP A 31 17.30 39.40 10.65
N VAL A 32 18.05 39.63 11.75
CA VAL A 32 18.39 38.55 12.70
C VAL A 32 17.15 38.10 13.47
N ARG A 33 16.24 39.03 13.79
CA ARG A 33 14.96 38.70 14.44
C ARG A 33 14.06 37.85 13.53
N ILE A 34 13.97 38.19 12.25
CA ILE A 34 13.20 37.41 11.27
C ILE A 34 13.82 36.01 11.10
N GLN A 35 15.15 35.90 11.02
CA GLN A 35 15.83 34.61 10.91
C GLN A 35 15.63 33.73 12.15
N LEU A 36 15.73 34.29 13.36
CA LEU A 36 15.45 33.56 14.60
C LEU A 36 14.00 33.09 14.65
N ALA A 37 13.04 33.95 14.31
CA ALA A 37 11.63 33.57 14.26
C ALA A 37 11.37 32.44 13.24
N LYS A 38 12.06 32.45 12.10
CA LYS A 38 12.01 31.37 11.11
C LYS A 38 12.59 30.06 11.65
N GLN A 39 13.74 30.12 12.32
CA GLN A 39 14.35 28.93 12.93
C GLN A 39 13.47 28.31 14.01
N GLU A 40 12.84 29.12 14.87
CA GLU A 40 11.88 28.67 15.87
C GLU A 40 10.68 27.98 15.23
N LYS A 41 10.18 28.53 14.11
CA LYS A 41 9.06 27.92 13.36
C LYS A 41 9.41 26.58 12.75
N ILE A 42 10.57 26.51 12.11
CA ILE A 42 11.09 25.27 11.55
C ILE A 42 11.30 24.23 12.65
N LYS A 43 11.85 24.64 13.80
CA LYS A 43 12.02 23.77 14.96
C LYS A 43 10.67 23.21 15.44
N LYS A 44 9.65 24.06 15.57
CA LYS A 44 8.32 23.58 16.00
C LYS A 44 7.69 22.63 14.99
N LEU A 45 7.84 22.89 13.69
CA LEU A 45 7.38 21.98 12.64
C LEU A 45 8.11 20.64 12.68
N ASN A 46 9.42 20.64 13.00
CA ASN A 46 10.18 19.40 13.23
C ASN A 46 9.65 18.62 14.42
N GLU A 47 9.39 19.29 15.54
CA GLU A 47 8.80 18.65 16.73
C GLU A 47 7.43 18.04 16.41
N LEU A 48 6.58 18.73 15.65
CA LEU A 48 5.27 18.22 15.24
C LEU A 48 5.37 17.05 14.25
N PHE A 49 6.35 17.08 13.34
CA PHE A 49 6.65 15.95 12.45
C PHE A 49 7.05 14.70 13.24
N GLU A 50 7.88 14.88 14.26
CA GLU A 50 8.27 13.79 15.17
C GLU A 50 7.07 13.28 15.97
N LEU A 51 6.26 14.19 16.52
CA LEU A 51 5.05 13.86 17.25
C LEU A 51 4.04 13.11 16.40
N ALA A 52 3.95 13.39 15.10
CA ALA A 52 3.01 12.72 14.19
C ALA A 52 3.16 11.19 14.18
N PHE A 53 4.38 10.67 14.40
CA PHE A 53 4.65 9.23 14.45
C PHE A 53 4.57 8.63 15.87
N VAL A 54 4.26 9.45 16.88
CA VAL A 54 4.10 9.04 18.28
C VAL A 54 2.63 9.16 18.70
N ASP A 55 2.01 10.32 18.43
CA ASP A 55 0.61 10.64 18.71
C ASP A 55 0.07 11.53 17.58
N ALA A 56 -0.47 10.89 16.54
CA ALA A 56 -0.97 11.60 15.37
C ALA A 56 -2.20 12.50 15.65
N PRO A 57 -3.17 12.10 16.50
CA PRO A 57 -4.25 12.99 16.92
C PRO A 57 -3.73 14.27 17.60
N GLN A 58 -2.81 14.15 18.55
CA GLN A 58 -2.24 15.31 19.22
C GLN A 58 -1.43 16.18 18.25
N ALA A 59 -0.62 15.56 17.38
CA ALA A 59 0.13 16.27 16.35
C ALA A 59 -0.77 17.05 15.41
N ALA A 60 -1.90 16.47 14.98
CA ALA A 60 -2.87 17.12 14.09
C ALA A 60 -3.50 18.35 14.74
N GLN A 61 -3.97 18.22 15.99
CA GLN A 61 -4.57 19.34 16.72
C GLN A 61 -3.54 20.46 16.93
N ALA A 62 -2.33 20.11 17.38
CA ALA A 62 -1.27 21.08 17.63
C ALA A 62 -0.79 21.73 16.33
N TYR A 63 -0.75 21.00 15.22
CA TYR A 63 -0.38 21.53 13.91
C TYR A 63 -1.44 22.51 13.37
N ASP A 64 -2.73 22.17 13.43
CA ASP A 64 -3.82 23.07 13.00
C ASP A 64 -3.81 24.40 13.79
N GLN A 65 -3.66 24.31 15.11
CA GLN A 65 -3.51 25.49 15.96
C GLN A 65 -2.26 26.30 15.57
N TYR A 66 -1.14 25.63 15.37
CA TYR A 66 0.12 26.28 15.03
C TYR A 66 0.08 27.01 13.67
N VAL A 67 -0.58 26.42 12.67
CA VAL A 67 -0.79 27.05 11.37
C VAL A 67 -1.60 28.34 11.54
N LYS A 68 -2.70 28.28 12.29
CA LYS A 68 -3.62 29.41 12.49
C LYS A 68 -3.05 30.54 13.35
N GLU A 69 -2.28 30.21 14.37
CA GLU A 69 -1.86 31.18 15.38
C GLU A 69 -0.43 31.69 15.18
N ALA A 70 0.45 30.88 14.57
CA ALA A 70 1.87 31.19 14.50
C ALA A 70 2.40 31.29 13.07
N LEU A 71 1.88 30.52 12.11
CA LEU A 71 2.35 30.58 10.72
C LEU A 71 1.57 31.58 9.88
N PHE A 72 0.31 31.82 10.22
CA PHE A 72 -0.55 32.83 9.60
C PHE A 72 -0.99 33.85 10.64
N THR A 73 -0.22 34.94 10.80
CA THR A 73 -0.57 36.02 11.75
C THR A 73 -1.16 37.21 10.99
N PRO A 74 -1.97 38.07 11.64
CA PRO A 74 -2.54 39.26 10.98
C PRO A 74 -1.51 40.18 10.32
N ASN A 75 -0.28 40.17 10.81
CA ASN A 75 0.80 41.06 10.37
C ASN A 75 1.85 40.36 9.49
N GLN A 76 1.87 39.02 9.45
CA GLN A 76 2.88 38.26 8.74
C GLN A 76 2.40 36.85 8.41
N ASN A 77 2.49 36.50 7.12
CA ASN A 77 2.22 35.15 6.63
C ASN A 77 3.55 34.43 6.38
N PHE A 78 3.93 33.52 7.26
CA PHE A 78 5.14 32.72 7.13
C PHE A 78 4.97 31.53 6.15
N MET A 79 3.76 31.20 5.73
CA MET A 79 3.50 30.13 4.75
C MET A 79 3.95 30.51 3.32
N VAL A 80 4.26 31.78 3.08
CA VAL A 80 4.87 32.23 1.81
C VAL A 80 6.37 31.93 1.77
N ASP A 81 7.02 31.74 2.92
CA ASP A 81 8.43 31.33 3.00
C ASP A 81 8.55 29.87 2.58
N ASN A 82 9.44 29.61 1.62
CA ASN A 82 9.57 28.28 1.02
C ASN A 82 10.04 27.23 2.04
N ASP A 83 10.94 27.57 2.96
CA ASP A 83 11.47 26.61 3.92
C ASP A 83 10.41 26.24 4.95
N ILE A 84 9.64 27.22 5.44
CA ILE A 84 8.54 26.98 6.36
C ILE A 84 7.47 26.13 5.69
N ARG A 85 7.07 26.48 4.47
CA ARG A 85 6.09 25.71 3.69
C ARG A 85 6.55 24.26 3.48
N MET A 86 7.82 24.05 3.14
CA MET A 86 8.41 22.72 2.97
C MET A 86 8.33 21.89 4.25
N HIS A 87 8.62 22.50 5.40
CA HIS A 87 8.54 21.83 6.69
C HIS A 87 7.10 21.52 7.09
N ALA A 88 6.18 22.45 6.84
CA ALA A 88 4.75 22.29 7.08
C ALA A 88 4.16 21.15 6.24
N THR A 89 4.51 21.06 4.95
CA THR A 89 4.10 19.95 4.08
C THR A 89 4.55 18.59 4.62
N PHE A 90 5.81 18.45 5.07
CA PHE A 90 6.26 17.18 5.66
C PHE A 90 5.49 16.81 6.92
N THR A 91 5.22 17.78 7.79
CA THR A 91 4.44 17.58 9.01
C THR A 91 3.02 17.12 8.68
N ASP A 92 2.34 17.80 7.74
CA ASP A 92 1.00 17.43 7.27
C ASP A 92 0.95 16.00 6.70
N LEU A 93 1.89 15.68 5.80
CA LEU A 93 1.96 14.35 5.19
C LEU A 93 2.21 13.27 6.25
N ALA A 94 3.10 13.51 7.23
CA ALA A 94 3.38 12.57 8.31
C ALA A 94 2.14 12.31 9.18
N ILE A 95 1.39 13.37 9.50
CA ILE A 95 0.12 13.28 10.24
C ILE A 95 -0.88 12.41 9.46
N ARG A 96 -1.10 12.72 8.17
CA ARG A 96 -2.03 11.97 7.31
C ARG A 96 -1.63 10.50 7.16
N LEU A 97 -0.33 10.23 7.00
CA LEU A 97 0.23 8.88 6.92
C LEU A 97 -0.10 8.08 8.18
N GLN A 98 0.22 8.60 9.37
CA GLN A 98 -0.01 7.89 10.63
C GLN A 98 -1.51 7.77 10.96
N GLN A 99 -2.30 8.83 10.78
CA GLN A 99 -3.75 8.78 11.04
C GLN A 99 -4.46 7.75 10.18
N ASN A 100 -4.10 7.66 8.89
CA ASN A 100 -4.67 6.64 8.02
C ASN A 100 -4.29 5.23 8.50
N PHE A 101 -3.04 5.01 8.91
CA PHE A 101 -2.62 3.72 9.42
C PHE A 101 -3.31 3.34 10.72
N GLU A 102 -3.41 4.22 11.72
CA GLU A 102 -4.12 3.92 12.97
C GLU A 102 -5.60 3.60 12.72
N ARG A 103 -6.24 4.32 11.80
CA ARG A 103 -7.61 4.04 11.38
C ARG A 103 -7.73 2.62 10.80
N VAL A 104 -6.92 2.29 9.81
CA VAL A 104 -6.99 0.98 9.13
C VAL A 104 -6.59 -0.16 10.07
N LYS A 105 -5.53 0.03 10.87
CA LYS A 105 -5.06 -0.96 11.87
C LYS A 105 -6.16 -1.40 12.83
N SER A 106 -7.07 -0.50 13.20
CA SER A 106 -8.19 -0.78 14.10
C SER A 106 -9.33 -1.57 13.44
N THR A 107 -9.43 -1.49 12.11
CA THR A 107 -10.49 -2.15 11.33
C THR A 107 -10.03 -3.42 10.65
N VAL A 108 -8.72 -3.76 10.71
CA VAL A 108 -8.19 -4.88 9.93
C VAL A 108 -8.93 -6.17 10.20
N SER A 109 -9.43 -6.78 9.13
CA SER A 109 -10.21 -8.01 9.23
C SER A 109 -9.40 -9.11 9.91
N SER A 110 -10.06 -9.85 10.79
CA SER A 110 -9.49 -11.03 11.45
C SER A 110 -10.08 -12.33 10.91
N THR A 111 -11.08 -12.25 10.03
CA THR A 111 -11.89 -13.38 9.57
C THR A 111 -11.83 -13.60 8.07
N SER A 112 -11.39 -12.60 7.29
CA SER A 112 -11.32 -12.67 5.83
C SER A 112 -9.93 -12.28 5.34
N LEU A 113 -9.25 -13.21 4.67
CA LEU A 113 -7.96 -12.93 4.05
C LEU A 113 -8.10 -11.97 2.86
N PHE A 114 -9.23 -12.02 2.14
CA PHE A 114 -9.53 -11.10 1.06
C PHE A 114 -9.58 -9.66 1.57
N ASP A 115 -10.27 -9.41 2.69
CA ASP A 115 -10.37 -8.07 3.27
C ASP A 115 -9.02 -7.55 3.78
N ILE A 116 -8.18 -8.42 4.36
CA ILE A 116 -6.81 -8.04 4.75
C ILE A 116 -6.01 -7.57 3.52
N TYR A 117 -6.11 -8.27 2.38
CA TYR A 117 -5.47 -7.84 1.14
C TYR A 117 -6.04 -6.53 0.61
N LYS A 118 -7.37 -6.35 0.68
CA LYS A 118 -8.03 -5.10 0.27
C LYS A 118 -7.46 -3.91 1.02
N GLU A 119 -7.42 -4.00 2.36
CA GLU A 119 -6.89 -2.94 3.21
C GLU A 119 -5.40 -2.72 3.00
N LYS A 120 -4.62 -3.79 2.78
CA LYS A 120 -3.19 -3.70 2.41
C LYS A 120 -3.01 -2.87 1.13
N TYR A 121 -3.76 -3.17 0.08
CA TYR A 121 -3.61 -2.47 -1.20
C TYR A 121 -4.14 -1.04 -1.16
N GLU A 122 -5.28 -0.79 -0.50
CA GLU A 122 -5.80 0.56 -0.27
C GLU A 122 -4.80 1.42 0.53
N ASN A 123 -4.20 0.85 1.59
CA ASN A 123 -3.16 1.53 2.36
C ASN A 123 -1.92 1.81 1.50
N ASN A 124 -1.51 0.85 0.66
CA ASN A 124 -0.38 1.04 -0.25
C ASN A 124 -0.64 2.18 -1.26
N LEU A 125 -1.82 2.22 -1.88
CA LEU A 125 -2.23 3.29 -2.78
C LEU A 125 -2.18 4.65 -2.09
N PHE A 126 -2.75 4.74 -0.88
CA PHE A 126 -2.72 5.96 -0.09
C PHE A 126 -1.29 6.40 0.23
N ASN A 127 -0.44 5.51 0.74
CA ASN A 127 0.94 5.83 1.10
C ASN A 127 1.74 6.31 -0.12
N ARG A 128 1.56 5.64 -1.28
CA ARG A 128 2.20 6.07 -2.54
C ARG A 128 1.66 7.40 -3.04
N SER A 129 0.38 7.70 -2.87
CA SER A 129 -0.18 9.02 -3.15
C SER A 129 0.51 10.10 -2.31
N LEU A 130 0.66 9.87 -1.00
CA LEU A 130 1.35 10.82 -0.12
C LEU A 130 2.82 11.02 -0.52
N LEU A 131 3.53 9.95 -0.91
CA LEU A 131 4.89 10.06 -1.45
C LEU A 131 4.92 10.89 -2.75
N GLY A 132 3.90 10.74 -3.59
CA GLY A 132 3.70 11.53 -4.81
C GLY A 132 3.50 13.03 -4.53
N GLU A 133 2.82 13.36 -3.42
CA GLU A 133 2.58 14.73 -2.95
C GLU A 133 3.86 15.42 -2.42
N ILE A 134 4.94 14.67 -2.11
CA ILE A 134 6.20 15.27 -1.65
C ILE A 134 6.84 16.08 -2.78
N PRO A 135 7.03 17.41 -2.59
CA PRO A 135 7.70 18.29 -3.56
C PRO A 135 9.08 17.78 -3.94
N GLN A 136 9.50 17.94 -5.21
CA GLN A 136 10.79 17.43 -5.69
C GLN A 136 11.99 17.92 -4.86
N GLN A 137 11.95 19.16 -4.39
CA GLN A 137 13.00 19.78 -3.58
C GLN A 137 13.22 19.03 -2.25
N LEU A 138 12.20 18.32 -1.79
CA LEU A 138 12.13 17.59 -0.53
C LEU A 138 12.38 16.08 -0.68
N ARG A 139 12.64 15.58 -1.89
CA ARG A 139 12.89 14.16 -2.14
C ARG A 139 14.32 13.72 -1.77
N LYS A 140 14.83 14.18 -0.63
CA LYS A 140 16.13 13.79 -0.05
C LYS A 140 16.19 14.10 1.44
N GLY A 141 17.11 13.43 2.14
CA GLY A 141 17.43 13.71 3.54
C GLY A 141 16.65 12.87 4.55
N GLU A 142 16.97 13.07 5.84
CA GLU A 142 16.54 12.19 6.94
C GLU A 142 15.02 12.14 7.13
N LYS A 143 14.32 13.26 6.92
CA LYS A 143 12.86 13.30 7.03
C LYS A 143 12.17 12.42 6.00
N LEU A 144 12.65 12.43 4.75
CA LEU A 144 12.13 11.55 3.71
C LEU A 144 12.40 10.10 4.08
N LEU A 145 13.65 9.76 4.43
CA LEU A 145 14.01 8.40 4.82
C LEU A 145 13.13 7.88 5.96
N LYS A 146 12.83 8.73 6.93
CA LYS A 146 11.93 8.40 8.03
C LYS A 146 10.50 8.21 7.58
N PHE A 147 9.98 9.08 6.72
CA PHE A 147 8.64 8.95 6.14
C PHE A 147 8.51 7.63 5.35
N GLU A 148 9.47 7.34 4.47
CA GLU A 148 9.53 6.10 3.68
C GLU A 148 9.65 4.87 4.57
N SER A 149 10.51 4.91 5.60
CA SER A 149 10.65 3.84 6.58
C SER A 149 9.34 3.57 7.32
N ARG A 150 8.58 4.62 7.68
CA ARG A 150 7.26 4.47 8.30
C ARG A 150 6.25 3.86 7.35
N ALA A 151 6.15 4.34 6.11
CA ALA A 151 5.30 3.75 5.08
C ALA A 151 5.64 2.26 4.83
N ALA A 152 6.94 1.91 4.82
CA ALA A 152 7.40 0.53 4.70
C ALA A 152 7.01 -0.33 5.91
N SER A 153 7.10 0.22 7.14
CA SER A 153 6.66 -0.49 8.35
C SER A 153 5.16 -0.80 8.34
N PHE A 154 4.35 0.04 7.69
CA PHE A 154 2.92 -0.20 7.55
C PHE A 154 2.63 -1.30 6.54
N ALA A 155 3.37 -1.35 5.43
CA ALA A 155 3.29 -2.47 4.49
C ALA A 155 3.66 -3.81 5.19
N ALA A 156 4.74 -3.81 5.97
CA ALA A 156 5.18 -4.97 6.74
C ALA A 156 4.12 -5.44 7.75
N PHE A 157 3.38 -4.52 8.39
CA PHE A 157 2.26 -4.89 9.27
C PHE A 157 1.21 -5.75 8.55
N PHE A 158 0.85 -5.42 7.30
CA PHE A 158 -0.10 -6.24 6.55
C PHE A 158 0.51 -7.58 6.11
N ASP A 159 1.79 -7.61 5.75
CA ASP A 159 2.49 -8.85 5.42
C ASP A 159 2.51 -9.81 6.62
N ASP A 160 2.76 -9.28 7.82
CA ASP A 160 2.69 -10.06 9.07
C ASP A 160 1.27 -10.54 9.37
N LYS A 161 0.24 -9.72 9.08
CA LYS A 161 -1.16 -10.12 9.24
C LYS A 161 -1.55 -11.23 8.29
N VAL A 162 -1.17 -11.13 7.01
CA VAL A 162 -1.37 -12.18 6.01
C VAL A 162 -0.65 -13.46 6.45
N ALA A 163 0.62 -13.38 6.84
CA ALA A 163 1.39 -14.53 7.28
C ALA A 163 0.78 -15.19 8.53
N SER A 164 0.33 -14.38 9.50
CA SER A 164 -0.33 -14.87 10.72
C SER A 164 -1.67 -15.53 10.42
N PHE A 165 -2.48 -14.92 9.54
CA PHE A 165 -3.75 -15.49 9.10
C PHE A 165 -3.52 -16.84 8.42
N ARG A 166 -2.57 -16.91 7.48
CA ARG A 166 -2.20 -18.15 6.80
C ARG A 166 -1.73 -19.22 7.77
N LYS A 167 -0.89 -18.87 8.74
CA LYS A 167 -0.39 -19.82 9.75
C LYS A 167 -1.50 -20.35 10.66
N ALA A 168 -2.51 -19.53 10.95
CA ALA A 168 -3.66 -19.94 11.75
C ALA A 168 -4.59 -20.92 11.02
N HIS A 169 -4.45 -21.06 9.70
CA HIS A 169 -5.29 -21.91 8.87
C HIS A 169 -4.45 -23.00 8.21
N SER A 170 -4.96 -24.23 8.20
CA SER A 170 -4.26 -25.36 7.58
C SER A 170 -4.92 -25.74 6.27
N PRO A 171 -4.15 -26.25 5.29
CA PRO A 171 -4.73 -26.87 4.10
C PRO A 171 -5.75 -27.95 4.44
N VAL A 172 -6.80 -28.07 3.62
CA VAL A 172 -7.77 -29.16 3.72
C VAL A 172 -7.13 -30.44 3.22
N SER A 173 -7.05 -31.45 4.08
CA SER A 173 -6.29 -32.68 3.83
C SER A 173 -6.77 -33.46 2.62
N GLU A 174 -8.08 -33.43 2.37
CA GLU A 174 -8.75 -34.13 1.28
C GLU A 174 -8.51 -33.49 -0.09
N ALA A 175 -8.12 -32.21 -0.11
CA ALA A 175 -7.79 -31.45 -1.31
C ALA A 175 -6.29 -31.43 -1.62
N LEU A 176 -5.46 -31.58 -0.58
CA LEU A 176 -4.01 -31.48 -0.65
C LEU A 176 -3.39 -32.59 -1.51
N GLY A 177 -2.39 -32.23 -2.32
CA GLY A 177 -1.61 -33.16 -3.14
C GLY A 177 -2.35 -33.70 -4.37
N LYS A 178 -3.63 -33.38 -4.55
CA LYS A 178 -4.40 -33.74 -5.76
C LYS A 178 -4.31 -32.64 -6.80
N GLU A 179 -4.19 -33.06 -8.06
CA GLU A 179 -4.36 -32.19 -9.21
C GLU A 179 -5.85 -31.97 -9.46
N TRP A 180 -6.26 -30.71 -9.60
CA TRP A 180 -7.65 -30.30 -9.79
C TRP A 180 -7.78 -29.60 -11.12
N ALA A 181 -8.76 -30.03 -11.93
CA ALA A 181 -9.01 -29.37 -13.20
C ALA A 181 -10.48 -29.18 -13.56
N ALA A 182 -10.78 -28.03 -14.17
CA ALA A 182 -12.05 -27.71 -14.82
C ALA A 182 -11.80 -26.88 -16.08
N GLU A 183 -12.65 -27.08 -17.07
CA GLU A 183 -12.70 -26.28 -18.29
C GLU A 183 -14.16 -25.95 -18.61
N GLN A 184 -14.43 -24.68 -18.90
CA GLN A 184 -15.76 -24.21 -19.24
C GLN A 184 -15.70 -23.11 -20.29
N VAL A 185 -16.61 -23.17 -21.27
CA VAL A 185 -16.84 -22.07 -22.21
C VAL A 185 -17.78 -21.07 -21.55
N VAL A 186 -17.40 -19.79 -21.57
CA VAL A 186 -18.13 -18.70 -20.94
C VAL A 186 -18.48 -17.64 -21.98
N TYR A 187 -19.66 -17.02 -21.85
CA TYR A 187 -20.17 -16.00 -22.77
C TYR A 187 -20.58 -14.73 -22.02
N THR A 188 -20.33 -13.56 -22.61
CA THR A 188 -20.89 -12.31 -22.08
C THR A 188 -22.43 -12.37 -22.08
N PRO A 189 -23.12 -11.58 -21.24
CA PRO A 189 -24.58 -11.64 -21.16
C PRO A 189 -25.29 -11.37 -22.50
N ASP A 190 -24.67 -10.58 -23.36
CA ASP A 190 -25.15 -10.25 -24.71
C ASP A 190 -24.65 -11.21 -25.81
N PHE A 191 -23.91 -12.26 -25.45
CA PHE A 191 -23.28 -13.23 -26.35
C PHE A 191 -22.31 -12.63 -27.38
N SER A 192 -21.87 -11.38 -27.21
CA SER A 192 -20.93 -10.73 -28.13
C SER A 192 -19.50 -11.29 -28.04
N TYR A 193 -19.16 -11.95 -26.93
CA TYR A 193 -17.82 -12.49 -26.69
C TYR A 193 -17.88 -13.84 -25.95
N ALA A 194 -16.97 -14.73 -26.31
CA ALA A 194 -16.80 -16.05 -25.69
C ALA A 194 -15.33 -16.28 -25.29
N ALA A 195 -15.11 -16.96 -24.17
CA ALA A 195 -13.80 -17.39 -23.71
C ALA A 195 -13.83 -18.81 -23.16
N VAL A 196 -12.67 -19.47 -23.10
CA VAL A 196 -12.52 -20.76 -22.42
C VAL A 196 -11.81 -20.50 -21.10
N VAL A 197 -12.53 -20.66 -19.99
CA VAL A 197 -11.99 -20.59 -18.63
C VAL A 197 -11.44 -21.96 -18.27
N LYS A 198 -10.17 -21.99 -17.84
CA LYS A 198 -9.50 -23.22 -17.41
C LYS A 198 -8.88 -23.02 -16.05
N TYR A 199 -9.12 -23.96 -15.16
CA TYR A 199 -8.40 -24.10 -13.90
C TYR A 199 -7.73 -25.47 -13.92
N ASP A 200 -6.42 -25.49 -13.71
CA ASP A 200 -5.59 -26.68 -13.69
C ASP A 200 -4.42 -26.41 -12.73
N PHE A 201 -4.55 -26.89 -11.50
CA PHE A 201 -3.59 -26.62 -10.45
C PHE A 201 -3.56 -27.74 -9.41
N GLN A 202 -2.49 -27.76 -8.61
CA GLN A 202 -2.33 -28.65 -7.48
C GLN A 202 -2.12 -27.83 -6.20
N PHE A 203 -2.82 -28.21 -5.14
CA PHE A 203 -2.57 -27.68 -3.81
C PHE A 203 -1.38 -28.40 -3.17
N GLU A 204 -0.29 -27.69 -2.93
CA GLU A 204 0.91 -28.24 -2.30
C GLU A 204 1.00 -27.88 -0.82
N ALA A 205 1.93 -28.52 -0.11
CA ALA A 205 2.14 -28.25 1.29
C ALA A 205 2.48 -26.78 1.55
N GLN A 206 2.26 -26.30 2.77
CA GLN A 206 2.60 -24.92 3.19
C GLN A 206 1.86 -23.82 2.40
N GLY A 207 0.75 -24.14 1.75
CA GLY A 207 -0.10 -23.15 1.07
C GLY A 207 0.44 -22.71 -0.29
N GLN A 208 1.28 -23.52 -0.94
CA GLN A 208 1.80 -23.26 -2.28
C GLN A 208 0.86 -23.82 -3.36
N LEU A 209 0.62 -23.06 -4.43
CA LEU A 209 -0.25 -23.48 -5.51
C LEU A 209 0.57 -23.72 -6.78
N ALA A 210 0.72 -24.98 -7.19
CA ALA A 210 1.35 -25.29 -8.47
C ALA A 210 0.33 -25.11 -9.60
N ILE A 211 0.54 -24.13 -10.48
CA ILE A 211 -0.36 -23.81 -11.59
C ILE A 211 0.15 -24.42 -12.90
N ASN A 212 -0.68 -25.25 -13.53
CA ASN A 212 -0.50 -25.67 -14.92
C ASN A 212 -1.20 -24.69 -15.87
N GLU A 213 -2.49 -24.42 -15.61
CA GLU A 213 -3.33 -23.45 -16.33
C GLU A 213 -4.27 -22.73 -15.33
N PHE A 214 -4.42 -21.42 -15.44
CA PHE A 214 -5.31 -20.65 -14.57
C PHE A 214 -5.83 -19.44 -15.31
N PHE A 215 -7.08 -19.45 -15.78
CA PHE A 215 -7.60 -18.31 -16.52
C PHE A 215 -7.93 -17.13 -15.58
N PRO A 216 -7.22 -15.99 -15.65
CA PRO A 216 -7.58 -14.82 -14.87
C PRO A 216 -8.84 -14.22 -15.48
N ILE A 217 -9.95 -14.28 -14.75
CA ILE A 217 -11.17 -13.68 -15.25
C ILE A 217 -10.96 -12.16 -15.30
N PRO A 218 -11.18 -11.51 -16.45
CA PRO A 218 -10.95 -10.07 -16.60
C PRO A 218 -11.86 -9.28 -15.65
N VAL A 219 -11.29 -8.24 -15.05
CA VAL A 219 -12.04 -7.31 -14.21
C VAL A 219 -12.54 -6.16 -15.08
N PHE A 220 -13.83 -6.17 -15.41
CA PHE A 220 -14.48 -5.10 -16.17
C PHE A 220 -15.02 -4.04 -15.22
N THR A 221 -14.46 -2.83 -15.24
CA THR A 221 -15.08 -1.67 -14.58
C THR A 221 -15.57 -0.67 -15.62
N MET A 222 -16.86 -0.33 -15.57
CA MET A 222 -17.51 0.51 -16.60
C MET A 222 -17.20 2.00 -16.52
N LYS A 223 -16.42 2.48 -15.55
CA LYS A 223 -16.18 3.93 -15.38
C LYS A 223 -14.84 4.40 -15.97
N GLY A 224 -14.83 4.50 -17.31
CA GLY A 224 -14.20 5.64 -17.99
C GLY A 224 -12.68 5.67 -18.18
N LEU A 225 -11.91 4.68 -17.75
CA LEU A 225 -10.51 4.54 -18.15
C LEU A 225 -10.20 3.08 -18.46
N SER A 226 -10.08 2.80 -19.76
CA SER A 226 -9.50 1.61 -20.37
C SER A 226 -10.00 0.26 -19.87
N LYS A 227 -10.62 -0.51 -20.77
CA LYS A 227 -10.73 -1.97 -20.65
C LYS A 227 -9.33 -2.48 -20.33
N VAL A 228 -9.12 -3.06 -19.14
CA VAL A 228 -7.91 -3.83 -18.88
C VAL A 228 -8.10 -5.11 -19.68
N GLU A 229 -7.69 -5.09 -20.94
CA GLU A 229 -7.62 -6.28 -21.77
C GLU A 229 -6.46 -7.12 -21.22
N GLU A 230 -6.77 -7.95 -20.21
CA GLU A 230 -5.88 -9.06 -19.88
C GLU A 230 -5.84 -10.02 -21.10
N PRO A 231 -4.68 -10.58 -21.43
CA PRO A 231 -4.53 -11.47 -22.57
C PRO A 231 -5.53 -12.63 -22.49
N THR A 232 -6.30 -12.82 -23.56
CA THR A 232 -7.24 -13.95 -23.70
C THR A 232 -6.52 -15.30 -23.81
N GLU A 233 -5.21 -15.29 -24.05
CA GLU A 233 -4.33 -16.46 -24.12
C GLU A 233 -3.43 -16.53 -22.88
N PHE A 234 -3.92 -17.19 -21.82
CA PHE A 234 -3.18 -17.38 -20.58
C PHE A 234 -1.86 -18.14 -20.74
N LYS A 235 -1.79 -19.07 -21.69
CA LYS A 235 -0.85 -20.21 -21.62
C LYS A 235 0.63 -19.84 -21.51
N GLU A 236 1.16 -19.07 -22.44
CA GLU A 236 2.61 -18.83 -22.48
C GLU A 236 2.98 -17.44 -21.94
N LYS A 237 2.21 -16.41 -22.30
CA LYS A 237 2.55 -15.03 -21.95
C LYS A 237 2.38 -14.75 -20.46
N LEU A 238 1.28 -15.16 -19.85
CA LEU A 238 1.05 -14.90 -18.42
C LEU A 238 1.89 -15.81 -17.53
N LYS A 239 2.11 -17.07 -17.95
CA LYS A 239 3.06 -17.97 -17.27
C LYS A 239 4.48 -17.41 -17.22
N ALA A 240 4.96 -16.79 -18.31
CA ALA A 240 6.26 -16.12 -18.34
C ALA A 240 6.35 -14.89 -17.40
N LEU A 241 5.21 -14.31 -17.02
CA LEU A 241 5.13 -13.16 -16.11
C LEU A 241 4.84 -13.56 -14.66
N LEU A 242 4.41 -14.81 -14.41
CA LEU A 242 4.06 -15.29 -13.08
C LEU A 242 5.27 -15.28 -12.15
N ARG A 243 5.08 -14.65 -10.98
CA ARG A 243 6.08 -14.60 -9.91
C ARG A 243 5.70 -15.60 -8.83
N GLU A 244 6.64 -16.48 -8.52
CA GLU A 244 6.55 -17.37 -7.38
C GLU A 244 6.89 -16.63 -6.06
N PRO A 245 6.30 -17.04 -4.92
CA PRO A 245 5.35 -18.15 -4.80
C PRO A 245 3.91 -17.74 -5.13
N VAL A 246 3.22 -18.57 -5.91
CA VAL A 246 1.75 -18.57 -5.91
C VAL A 246 1.26 -19.28 -4.66
N SER A 247 0.21 -18.74 -4.04
CA SER A 247 -0.25 -19.25 -2.75
C SER A 247 -1.75 -19.44 -2.70
N TYR A 248 -2.19 -20.36 -1.85
CA TYR A 248 -3.58 -20.58 -1.52
C TYR A 248 -3.80 -20.63 0.00
N THR A 249 -5.03 -20.39 0.44
CA THR A 249 -5.41 -20.51 1.86
C THR A 249 -6.86 -20.90 1.97
N PHE A 250 -7.13 -22.00 2.68
CA PHE A 250 -8.50 -22.37 3.08
C PHE A 250 -8.83 -21.74 4.43
N TYR A 251 -10.02 -21.17 4.60
CA TYR A 251 -10.51 -20.63 5.87
C TYR A 251 -12.03 -20.63 5.90
N GLY A 252 -12.63 -21.25 6.92
CA GLY A 252 -14.08 -21.48 6.93
C GLY A 252 -14.53 -22.23 5.68
N ASP A 253 -15.53 -21.69 4.99
CA ASP A 253 -16.04 -22.15 3.69
C ASP A 253 -15.35 -21.47 2.49
N LYS A 254 -14.23 -20.77 2.71
CA LYS A 254 -13.51 -20.00 1.70
C LYS A 254 -12.18 -20.62 1.28
N LEU A 255 -11.83 -20.42 0.02
CA LEU A 255 -10.53 -20.68 -0.58
C LEU A 255 -10.05 -19.39 -1.23
N LEU A 256 -8.92 -18.85 -0.79
CA LEU A 256 -8.27 -17.71 -1.46
C LEU A 256 -7.03 -18.17 -2.19
N CYS A 257 -6.94 -17.89 -3.49
CA CYS A 257 -5.74 -18.03 -4.31
C CYS A 257 -5.13 -16.64 -4.56
N TRP A 258 -3.83 -16.48 -4.30
CA TRP A 258 -3.08 -15.25 -4.52
C TRP A 258 -1.93 -15.50 -5.49
N MET A 259 -1.79 -14.61 -6.47
CA MET A 259 -0.71 -14.65 -7.48
C MET A 259 -0.21 -13.24 -7.82
N SER A 260 1.07 -13.13 -8.15
CA SER A 260 1.65 -11.90 -8.67
C SER A 260 2.20 -12.10 -10.07
N LEU A 261 1.95 -11.14 -10.96
CA LEU A 261 2.51 -11.08 -12.29
C LEU A 261 3.43 -9.87 -12.42
N ALA A 262 4.57 -10.06 -13.08
CA ALA A 262 5.42 -8.97 -13.53
C ALA A 262 4.71 -8.11 -14.59
N GLN A 263 5.18 -6.86 -14.74
CA GLN A 263 4.83 -6.03 -15.89
C GLN A 263 5.20 -6.73 -17.20
N ASP A 264 4.39 -6.54 -18.25
CA ASP A 264 4.74 -7.02 -19.58
C ASP A 264 5.86 -6.13 -20.16
N PRO A 265 7.00 -6.69 -20.62
CA PRO A 265 8.06 -5.90 -21.23
C PRO A 265 7.67 -5.31 -22.61
N THR A 266 6.55 -5.74 -23.20
CA THR A 266 6.08 -5.28 -24.51
C THR A 266 5.63 -3.81 -24.45
N PRO A 267 6.21 -2.92 -25.28
CA PRO A 267 5.79 -1.53 -25.31
C PRO A 267 4.30 -1.35 -25.61
N GLY A 268 3.59 -0.60 -24.77
CA GLY A 268 2.17 -0.30 -24.96
C GLY A 268 1.19 -1.28 -24.32
N VAL A 269 1.67 -2.40 -23.75
CA VAL A 269 0.87 -3.39 -23.04
C VAL A 269 1.16 -3.31 -21.53
N ASN A 270 0.11 -3.41 -20.69
CA ASN A 270 0.11 -3.51 -19.22
C ASN A 270 1.46 -3.27 -18.51
N LYS A 271 1.76 -1.99 -18.22
CA LYS A 271 3.05 -1.50 -17.69
C LYS A 271 3.26 -1.68 -16.18
N PHE A 272 2.37 -2.41 -15.50
CA PHE A 272 2.37 -2.50 -14.05
C PHE A 272 2.49 -3.95 -13.59
N ASN A 273 3.18 -4.16 -12.46
CA ASN A 273 3.05 -5.41 -11.74
C ASN A 273 1.60 -5.57 -11.31
N ARG A 274 1.11 -6.80 -11.35
CA ARG A 274 -0.25 -7.17 -10.97
C ARG A 274 -0.20 -8.10 -9.78
N GLU A 275 -1.11 -7.93 -8.85
CA GLU A 275 -1.37 -8.88 -7.78
C GLU A 275 -2.85 -9.22 -7.82
N TYR A 276 -3.16 -10.50 -7.97
CA TYR A 276 -4.52 -11.02 -7.98
C TYR A 276 -4.83 -11.75 -6.69
N CYS A 277 -6.04 -11.51 -6.17
CA CYS A 277 -6.65 -12.33 -5.13
C CYS A 277 -7.98 -12.88 -5.68
N TYR A 278 -8.12 -14.20 -5.70
CA TYR A 278 -9.35 -14.89 -6.04
C TYR A 278 -9.88 -15.58 -4.79
N GLU A 279 -10.99 -15.10 -4.22
CA GLU A 279 -11.67 -15.74 -3.10
C GLU A 279 -12.90 -16.48 -3.59
N PHE A 280 -12.92 -17.79 -3.38
CA PHE A 280 -14.02 -18.68 -3.71
C PHE A 280 -14.71 -19.12 -2.43
N THR A 281 -16.02 -19.37 -2.49
CA THR A 281 -16.66 -20.32 -1.57
C THR A 281 -16.39 -21.72 -2.12
N TYR A 282 -15.96 -22.66 -1.28
CA TYR A 282 -15.62 -24.01 -1.72
C TYR A 282 -16.40 -25.08 -0.96
N SER A 283 -16.56 -26.23 -1.60
CA SER A 283 -16.96 -27.47 -0.93
C SER A 283 -16.33 -28.67 -1.63
N LEU A 284 -16.15 -29.77 -0.88
CA LEU A 284 -15.76 -31.06 -1.46
C LEU A 284 -16.99 -31.95 -1.53
N LYS A 285 -17.38 -32.37 -2.74
CA LYS A 285 -18.57 -33.19 -2.99
C LYS A 285 -18.22 -34.30 -3.96
N GLU A 286 -18.50 -35.55 -3.58
CA GLU A 286 -18.43 -36.70 -4.49
C GLU A 286 -17.09 -36.85 -5.24
N GLY A 287 -15.97 -36.46 -4.60
CA GLY A 287 -14.63 -36.49 -5.21
C GLY A 287 -14.27 -35.27 -6.05
N SER A 288 -15.18 -34.29 -6.17
CA SER A 288 -14.97 -33.01 -6.84
C SER A 288 -14.73 -31.87 -5.85
N LEU A 289 -13.88 -30.92 -6.23
CA LEU A 289 -13.78 -29.61 -5.59
C LEU A 289 -14.74 -28.67 -6.30
N VAL A 290 -15.76 -28.21 -5.59
CA VAL A 290 -16.77 -27.29 -6.12
C VAL A 290 -16.42 -25.89 -5.66
N LEU A 291 -16.15 -24.99 -6.60
CA LEU A 291 -15.85 -23.58 -6.34
C LEU A 291 -17.01 -22.71 -6.82
N SER A 292 -17.42 -21.72 -6.02
CA SER A 292 -18.34 -20.69 -6.47
C SER A 292 -17.70 -19.81 -7.55
N ASN A 293 -18.43 -18.79 -7.99
CA ASN A 293 -17.77 -17.62 -8.57
C ASN A 293 -16.75 -17.03 -7.61
N PRO A 294 -15.58 -16.60 -8.12
CA PRO A 294 -14.65 -15.86 -7.30
C PRO A 294 -15.13 -14.44 -7.06
N HIS A 295 -14.90 -13.95 -5.85
CA HIS A 295 -14.69 -12.53 -5.60
C HIS A 295 -13.23 -12.22 -5.97
N ILE A 296 -13.01 -11.26 -6.86
CA ILE A 296 -11.73 -10.98 -7.47
C ILE A 296 -11.24 -9.60 -7.06
N MET A 297 -9.96 -9.54 -6.74
CA MET A 297 -9.22 -8.31 -6.57
C MET A 297 -8.03 -8.30 -7.51
N LEU A 298 -7.85 -7.21 -8.23
CA LEU A 298 -6.68 -6.93 -9.06
C LEU A 298 -6.05 -5.63 -8.61
N TYR A 299 -4.88 -5.75 -8.01
CA TYR A 299 -4.05 -4.60 -7.66
C TYR A 299 -2.98 -4.37 -8.73
N MET A 300 -2.94 -3.16 -9.26
CA MET A 300 -1.93 -2.70 -10.21
C MET A 300 -1.71 -1.21 -10.01
N HIS A 301 -0.74 -0.81 -9.18
CA HIS A 301 -0.51 0.60 -8.86
C HIS A 301 -0.49 1.49 -10.12
N PRO A 302 -1.31 2.57 -10.19
CA PRO A 302 -2.07 3.21 -9.10
C PRO A 302 -3.52 2.75 -8.93
N LEU A 303 -3.88 1.60 -9.46
CA LEU A 303 -5.26 1.11 -9.58
C LEU A 303 -5.48 -0.10 -8.67
N LEU A 304 -6.68 -0.18 -8.12
CA LEU A 304 -7.20 -1.34 -7.41
C LEU A 304 -8.61 -1.59 -7.96
N TYR A 305 -8.81 -2.79 -8.49
CA TYR A 305 -10.08 -3.23 -9.02
C TYR A 305 -10.63 -4.36 -8.16
N ILE A 306 -11.92 -4.30 -7.88
CA ILE A 306 -12.64 -5.31 -7.11
C ILE A 306 -13.92 -5.62 -7.86
N THR A 307 -14.21 -6.91 -8.06
CA THR A 307 -15.43 -7.36 -8.73
C THR A 307 -15.81 -8.74 -8.22
N GLY A 308 -17.10 -9.03 -8.14
CA GLY A 308 -17.61 -10.31 -7.67
C GLY A 308 -19.13 -10.37 -7.75
N TYR A 309 -19.67 -11.56 -7.55
CA TYR A 309 -21.12 -11.77 -7.56
C TYR A 309 -21.81 -10.87 -6.52
N GLY A 310 -22.83 -10.12 -6.95
CA GLY A 310 -23.53 -9.12 -6.13
C GLY A 310 -23.03 -7.67 -6.29
N GLU A 311 -21.93 -7.42 -7.00
CA GLU A 311 -21.51 -6.07 -7.37
C GLU A 311 -22.24 -5.60 -8.66
N PRO A 312 -22.77 -4.36 -8.74
CA PRO A 312 -23.54 -3.91 -9.91
C PRO A 312 -22.80 -4.02 -11.26
N ASP A 313 -21.49 -3.74 -11.25
CA ASP A 313 -20.66 -3.80 -12.47
C ASP A 313 -20.37 -5.25 -12.91
N TYR A 314 -20.41 -6.21 -11.97
CA TYR A 314 -20.28 -7.63 -12.26
C TYR A 314 -21.52 -8.14 -13.00
N GLU A 315 -22.71 -7.85 -12.48
CA GLU A 315 -23.97 -8.36 -13.07
C GLU A 315 -24.22 -7.85 -14.50
N LEU A 316 -23.62 -6.73 -14.89
CA LEU A 316 -23.80 -6.13 -16.23
C LEU A 316 -22.79 -6.62 -17.27
N ASN A 317 -21.57 -6.99 -16.86
CA ASN A 317 -20.45 -7.22 -17.78
C ASN A 317 -19.85 -8.62 -17.70
N TYR A 318 -20.20 -9.39 -16.68
CA TYR A 318 -19.56 -10.66 -16.39
C TYR A 318 -20.24 -11.82 -17.11
N PHE A 319 -19.49 -12.91 -17.34
CA PHE A 319 -19.98 -13.98 -18.18
C PHE A 319 -21.15 -14.73 -17.53
N GLU A 320 -22.25 -14.94 -18.27
CA GLU A 320 -23.48 -15.54 -17.74
C GLU A 320 -23.21 -16.94 -17.16
N SER A 321 -22.40 -17.73 -17.87
CA SER A 321 -22.05 -19.10 -17.49
C SER A 321 -21.24 -19.20 -16.19
N LEU A 322 -20.67 -18.08 -15.73
CA LEU A 322 -19.97 -18.05 -14.45
C LEU A 322 -20.96 -18.09 -13.29
N ARG A 323 -22.24 -17.73 -13.45
CA ARG A 323 -23.24 -17.85 -12.35
C ARG A 323 -23.34 -19.26 -11.74
N GLU A 324 -22.90 -20.29 -12.45
CA GLU A 324 -22.81 -21.66 -11.96
C GLU A 324 -21.45 -21.96 -11.31
N PRO A 325 -21.40 -22.84 -10.29
CA PRO A 325 -20.14 -23.22 -9.67
C PRO A 325 -19.27 -24.07 -10.60
N PHE A 326 -17.95 -23.95 -10.45
CA PHE A 326 -16.98 -24.79 -11.12
C PHE A 326 -16.85 -26.13 -10.41
N TYR A 327 -16.95 -27.22 -11.17
CA TYR A 327 -16.71 -28.58 -10.68
C TYR A 327 -15.33 -29.04 -11.14
N LEU A 328 -14.35 -28.95 -10.24
CA LEU A 328 -13.00 -29.40 -10.52
C LEU A 328 -12.91 -30.89 -10.18
N MET A 329 -12.52 -31.68 -11.17
CA MET A 329 -12.30 -33.10 -11.01
C MET A 329 -10.85 -33.36 -10.61
N ALA A 330 -10.64 -34.30 -9.69
CA ALA A 330 -9.30 -34.79 -9.40
C ALA A 330 -8.77 -35.55 -10.63
N LYS A 331 -7.54 -35.25 -11.04
CA LYS A 331 -6.84 -35.98 -12.11
C LYS A 331 -6.09 -37.20 -11.60
#